data_AF-A0A0V1PTQ3-F1
#
_entry.id   AF-A0A0V1PTQ3-F1
#
_cell.length_a   1.000
_cell.length_b   1.000
_cell.length_c   1.000
_cell.angle_alpha   90.00
_cell.angle_beta   90.00
_cell.angle_gamma   90.00
#
_symmetry.space_group_name_H-M   'P 1'
#
loop_
_entity.id
_entity.type
_entity.pdbx_description
1 polymer ?
#
loop_
_entity_poly.entity_id
_entity_poly.type
_entity_poly.pdbx_seq_one_letter_code
_entity_poly.pdbx_strand_id
1 'polypeptide(L)'
;MNFIKDAITRVGRSARQLESFTSSQKGNVVLATSKEESSPKVIHKPNRNLTNADLHKFKPLVKGYQRKVYQDFLEPLQISNLKVFNDDLPKYNSELAKIVWVRKTNQDTVNVFNNFLEDRIIFNQMMDLLIDITPEYLKSNDIHNDQSLSRILQQQDHQDRMNKFSDITPRYHFHEIPPIPPLDPESFQKYIYFLTHLKILYKNSLSLQNGLVSDILLHTHKLTNTKYQPFRSVYTYNYLIKFFGYDKNQSSFARELLLVMNKDGHKPNIDTINNLLKLCQTHSKIRSISNTYQIIIKYLKLSKSLNIEINLTTWNRIYDLINNIFLKELFINKMISINLPILKNLSIRILDDYMETTKNTNELIAFIENDLQVKWRQDSKFLNKVLYHKAINATQDHLHELWTFINTCDIDSFSVKYLFEGIIKNKQITNKGLMLVSFYSNIDNSLYNNPDIYKFIILGVCENNENYSYDKIAFILRGLIHDATHYLGLPQEITKYETNKTVSENFKIIKRLVGFKLTKFEGKLAYYNQQASPVHPLLSPLSMEERTLWMGLKAHIKQKNNPTDPQEIIHRLQLGPCTVLIPQDQINKYEQYQNRKTANARNRDRLYKLQQGIDNYTVQQMTERGIIV
;
A
#
# COMPACT_ATOMS: atom_id res chain seq x y z
N MET A 1 -31.22 1.09 0.26
CA MET A 1 -30.20 0.62 1.22
C MET A 1 -30.59 -0.71 1.87
N ASN A 2 -31.85 -0.94 2.26
CA ASN A 2 -32.28 -2.19 2.92
C ASN A 2 -31.99 -3.48 2.11
N PHE A 3 -32.30 -3.54 0.81
CA PHE A 3 -32.02 -4.74 -0.01
C PHE A 3 -30.54 -5.16 -0.06
N ILE A 4 -29.62 -4.21 -0.02
CA ILE A 4 -28.16 -4.43 -0.05
C ILE A 4 -27.69 -4.93 1.32
N LYS A 5 -28.17 -4.30 2.39
CA LYS A 5 -27.95 -4.75 3.76
C LYS A 5 -28.50 -6.16 3.97
N ASP A 6 -29.70 -6.45 3.47
CA ASP A 6 -30.35 -7.75 3.56
C ASP A 6 -29.62 -8.81 2.72
N ALA A 7 -29.14 -8.45 1.53
CA ALA A 7 -28.29 -9.32 0.71
C ALA A 7 -26.97 -9.68 1.42
N ILE A 8 -26.29 -8.70 2.01
CA ILE A 8 -25.05 -8.95 2.76
C ILE A 8 -25.34 -9.69 4.07
N THR A 9 -26.48 -9.43 4.71
CA THR A 9 -26.93 -10.16 5.91
C THR A 9 -27.25 -11.61 5.56
N ARG A 10 -27.91 -11.87 4.43
CA ARG A 10 -28.09 -13.23 3.90
C ARG A 10 -26.74 -13.89 3.63
N VAL A 11 -25.82 -13.19 2.98
CA VAL A 11 -24.43 -13.62 2.75
C VAL A 11 -23.69 -13.94 4.06
N GLY A 12 -23.87 -13.14 5.11
CA GLY A 12 -23.31 -13.39 6.44
C GLY A 12 -23.90 -14.64 7.08
N ARG A 13 -25.23 -14.78 7.13
CA ARG A 13 -25.93 -15.98 7.65
C ARG A 13 -25.55 -17.24 6.89
N SER A 14 -25.22 -17.08 5.63
CA SER A 14 -24.74 -18.11 4.74
C SER A 14 -23.28 -18.49 5.01
N ALA A 15 -22.51 -17.64 5.69
CA ALA A 15 -21.11 -17.84 6.06
C ALA A 15 -20.90 -18.47 7.45
N ARG A 16 -21.95 -19.10 8.03
CA ARG A 16 -22.00 -19.79 9.35
C ARG A 16 -21.01 -20.96 9.55
N GLN A 17 -20.00 -21.11 8.69
CA GLN A 17 -19.00 -22.18 8.75
C GLN A 17 -17.70 -21.71 9.43
N LEU A 18 -17.77 -20.82 10.41
CA LEU A 18 -16.59 -20.28 11.08
C LEU A 18 -16.67 -20.47 12.59
N GLU A 19 -16.07 -21.53 13.10
CA GLU A 19 -15.54 -21.51 14.47
C GLU A 19 -14.12 -22.08 14.59
N SER A 20 -13.33 -21.33 15.37
CA SER A 20 -12.12 -21.70 16.12
C SER A 20 -10.78 -21.91 15.40
N PHE A 21 -10.15 -20.81 14.95
CA PHE A 21 -8.68 -20.70 15.03
C PHE A 21 -8.24 -19.33 15.54
N THR A 22 -8.05 -19.24 16.86
CA THR A 22 -7.22 -18.21 17.50
C THR A 22 -5.81 -18.74 17.69
N SER A 23 -4.98 -18.65 16.64
CA SER A 23 -3.52 -18.67 16.81
C SER A 23 -2.89 -17.60 15.92
N SER A 24 -2.99 -16.36 16.38
CA SER A 24 -2.03 -15.33 15.98
C SER A 24 -0.90 -15.34 16.99
N GLN A 25 0.22 -16.00 16.64
CA GLN A 25 1.48 -15.72 17.30
C GLN A 25 1.76 -14.22 17.12
N LYS A 26 1.76 -13.48 18.23
CA LYS A 26 2.29 -12.12 18.30
C LYS A 26 3.79 -12.23 18.04
N GLY A 27 4.19 -12.12 16.78
CA GLY A 27 5.59 -11.91 16.42
C GLY A 27 6.00 -10.53 16.90
N ASN A 28 6.56 -10.46 18.11
CA ASN A 28 7.27 -9.27 18.56
C ASN A 28 8.54 -9.15 17.71
N VAL A 29 8.45 -8.37 16.63
CA VAL A 29 9.62 -7.92 15.90
C VAL A 29 10.32 -6.91 16.79
N VAL A 30 11.35 -7.38 17.51
CA VAL A 30 12.29 -6.53 18.23
C VAL A 30 13.10 -5.77 17.18
N LEU A 31 12.65 -4.56 16.86
CA LEU A 31 13.51 -3.57 16.23
C LEU A 31 14.63 -3.25 17.22
N ALA A 32 15.87 -3.42 16.77
CA ALA A 32 17.05 -3.09 17.55
C ALA A 32 16.90 -1.67 18.13
N THR A 33 17.05 -1.57 19.45
CA THR A 33 17.20 -0.30 20.16
C THR A 33 18.41 0.43 19.60
N SER A 34 18.17 1.44 18.76
CA SER A 34 19.23 2.32 18.27
C SER A 34 19.81 3.08 19.45
N LYS A 35 21.11 2.86 19.69
CA LYS A 35 21.95 3.65 20.60
C LYS A 35 21.93 5.14 20.21
N GLU A 36 22.24 5.95 21.21
CA GLU A 36 22.25 7.42 21.27
C GLU A 36 22.80 8.18 20.05
N GLU A 37 22.35 9.43 19.96
CA GLU A 37 22.61 10.45 18.95
C GLU A 37 24.02 10.40 18.34
N SER A 38 24.15 9.73 17.19
CA SER A 38 25.30 9.88 16.32
C SER A 38 25.09 11.09 15.40
N SER A 39 26.11 11.93 15.31
CA SER A 39 26.15 13.07 14.39
C SER A 39 25.79 12.65 12.95
N PRO A 40 25.09 13.50 12.15
CA PRO A 40 24.60 13.14 10.84
C PRO A 40 25.74 12.69 9.91
N LYS A 41 25.66 11.44 9.42
CA LYS A 41 26.64 10.90 8.47
C LYS A 41 26.57 11.67 7.16
N VAL A 42 27.69 12.25 6.76
CA VAL A 42 27.82 13.02 5.51
C VAL A 42 28.25 12.08 4.39
N ILE A 43 27.43 11.96 3.34
CA ILE A 43 27.77 11.19 2.14
C ILE A 43 28.20 12.17 1.04
N HIS A 44 29.44 12.05 0.59
CA HIS A 44 29.94 12.78 -0.57
C HIS A 44 29.56 12.04 -1.84
N LYS A 45 28.99 12.74 -2.82
CA LYS A 45 28.72 12.19 -4.15
C LYS A 45 29.36 13.07 -5.24
N PRO A 46 30.04 12.47 -6.23
CA PRO A 46 30.58 13.22 -7.35
C PRO A 46 29.44 13.91 -8.10
N ASN A 47 29.67 15.15 -8.49
CA ASN A 47 28.66 15.92 -9.20
C ASN A 47 28.59 15.45 -10.65
N ARG A 48 27.61 14.60 -10.97
CA ARG A 48 27.38 14.15 -12.35
C ARG A 48 26.74 15.30 -13.14
N ASN A 49 27.56 16.23 -13.62
CA ASN A 49 27.17 17.50 -14.24
C ASN A 49 26.48 17.31 -15.59
N LEU A 50 25.14 17.31 -15.59
CA LEU A 50 24.31 17.55 -16.77
C LEU A 50 23.53 18.85 -16.55
N THR A 51 23.72 19.83 -17.42
CA THR A 51 23.01 21.11 -17.34
C THR A 51 21.52 20.92 -17.64
N ASN A 52 20.68 21.89 -17.26
CA ASN A 52 19.26 21.83 -17.65
C ASN A 52 19.09 21.95 -19.17
N ALA A 53 19.99 22.63 -19.88
CA ALA A 53 19.97 22.71 -21.35
C ALA A 53 20.24 21.34 -22.00
N ASP A 54 21.20 20.58 -21.47
CA ASP A 54 21.49 19.21 -21.92
C ASP A 54 20.28 18.29 -21.71
N LEU A 55 19.59 18.41 -20.57
CA LEU A 55 18.38 17.64 -20.30
C LEU A 55 17.25 17.94 -21.30
N HIS A 56 17.14 19.19 -21.75
CA HIS A 56 16.19 19.54 -22.80
C HIS A 56 16.59 18.93 -24.15
N LYS A 57 17.88 18.98 -24.51
CA LYS A 57 18.43 18.37 -25.73
C LYS A 57 18.18 16.87 -25.79
N PHE A 58 18.41 16.15 -24.69
CA PHE A 58 18.29 14.69 -24.65
C PHE A 58 16.90 14.16 -24.23
N LYS A 59 15.93 15.05 -24.03
CA LYS A 59 14.54 14.68 -23.71
C LYS A 59 13.94 13.62 -24.65
N PRO A 60 14.20 13.63 -25.98
CA PRO A 60 13.71 12.59 -26.88
C PRO A 60 14.25 11.19 -26.55
N LEU A 61 15.49 11.06 -26.11
CA LEU A 61 16.12 9.76 -25.79
C LEU A 61 15.47 9.10 -24.57
N VAL A 62 15.06 9.91 -23.60
CA VAL A 62 14.40 9.48 -22.35
C VAL A 62 12.90 9.20 -22.55
N LYS A 63 12.31 9.64 -23.67
CA LYS A 63 10.91 9.35 -23.99
C LYS A 63 10.74 7.84 -24.18
N GLY A 64 9.74 7.26 -23.50
CA GLY A 64 9.50 5.82 -23.55
C GLY A 64 10.58 4.98 -22.85
N TYR A 65 11.44 5.57 -22.02
CA TYR A 65 12.55 4.86 -21.34
C TYR A 65 12.11 3.52 -20.71
N GLN A 66 11.00 3.50 -19.98
CA GLN A 66 10.52 2.27 -19.33
C GLN A 66 10.20 1.15 -20.34
N ARG A 67 9.64 1.51 -21.50
CA ARG A 67 9.36 0.56 -22.56
C ARG A 67 10.66 -0.02 -23.12
N LYS A 68 11.66 0.83 -23.36
CA LYS A 68 12.99 0.39 -23.82
C LYS A 68 13.66 -0.58 -22.85
N VAL A 69 13.57 -0.30 -21.54
CA VAL A 69 14.06 -1.23 -20.50
C VAL A 69 13.37 -2.59 -20.58
N TYR A 70 12.06 -2.62 -20.80
CA TYR A 70 11.33 -3.88 -20.95
C TYR A 70 11.62 -4.58 -22.28
N GLN A 71 11.84 -3.83 -23.36
CA GLN A 71 12.27 -4.37 -24.65
C GLN A 71 13.63 -5.06 -24.52
N ASP A 72 14.63 -4.41 -23.90
CA ASP A 72 15.94 -5.00 -23.62
C ASP A 72 15.84 -6.26 -22.74
N PHE A 73 14.98 -6.24 -21.72
CA PHE A 73 14.77 -7.41 -20.86
C PHE A 73 14.11 -8.58 -21.60
N LEU A 74 13.20 -8.31 -22.54
CA LEU A 74 12.42 -9.32 -23.27
C LEU A 74 13.04 -9.73 -24.61
N GLU A 75 14.02 -9.00 -25.13
CA GLU A 75 14.74 -9.30 -26.36
C GLU A 75 15.23 -10.76 -26.43
N PRO A 76 15.80 -11.35 -25.35
CA PRO A 76 16.23 -12.74 -25.37
C PRO A 76 15.11 -13.75 -25.59
N LEU A 77 13.83 -13.38 -25.46
CA LEU A 77 12.70 -14.25 -25.81
C LEU A 77 12.66 -14.56 -27.31
N GLN A 78 13.13 -13.64 -28.16
CA GLN A 78 13.04 -13.71 -29.63
C GLN A 78 11.59 -13.79 -30.15
N ILE A 79 10.68 -13.10 -29.47
CA ILE A 79 9.25 -13.02 -29.84
C ILE A 79 8.95 -11.59 -30.31
N SER A 80 9.05 -11.36 -31.62
CA SER A 80 8.92 -10.02 -32.23
C SER A 80 7.50 -9.44 -32.16
N ASN A 81 6.47 -10.29 -32.04
CA ASN A 81 5.08 -9.88 -32.00
C ASN A 81 4.55 -9.55 -30.58
N LEU A 82 5.41 -9.47 -29.56
CA LEU A 82 4.98 -8.99 -28.24
C LEU A 82 4.50 -7.55 -28.32
N LYS A 83 3.50 -7.23 -27.50
CA LYS A 83 2.91 -5.88 -27.45
C LYS A 83 3.94 -4.81 -27.15
N VAL A 84 4.95 -5.12 -26.35
CA VAL A 84 6.03 -4.18 -26.04
C VAL A 84 6.85 -3.79 -27.28
N PHE A 85 6.98 -4.66 -28.29
CA PHE A 85 7.72 -4.40 -29.53
C PHE A 85 6.85 -3.79 -30.64
N ASN A 86 5.52 -3.91 -30.53
CA ASN A 86 4.61 -3.39 -31.55
C ASN A 86 4.30 -1.89 -31.34
N ASP A 87 4.91 -1.04 -32.17
CA ASP A 87 4.66 0.41 -32.20
C ASP A 87 3.33 0.81 -32.87
N ASP A 88 2.75 -0.08 -33.67
CA ASP A 88 1.54 0.15 -34.48
C ASP A 88 0.25 -0.29 -33.79
N LEU A 89 0.28 -0.47 -32.47
CA LEU A 89 -0.93 -0.80 -31.71
C LEU A 89 -1.99 0.30 -31.88
N PRO A 90 -3.28 -0.08 -32.05
CA PRO A 90 -4.35 0.89 -32.19
C PRO A 90 -4.36 1.85 -31.00
N LYS A 91 -4.52 3.14 -31.29
CA LYS A 91 -4.60 4.17 -30.25
C LYS A 91 -5.72 3.83 -29.27
N TYR A 92 -5.41 3.93 -27.99
CA TYR A 92 -6.37 3.70 -26.92
C TYR A 92 -7.59 4.63 -27.07
N ASN A 93 -8.79 4.07 -27.20
CA ASN A 93 -10.02 4.84 -27.30
C ASN A 93 -10.41 5.39 -25.91
N SER A 94 -9.92 6.59 -25.60
CA SER A 94 -10.13 7.24 -24.31
C SER A 94 -11.58 7.62 -24.04
N GLU A 95 -12.36 7.91 -25.07
CA GLU A 95 -13.75 8.33 -24.96
C GLU A 95 -14.66 7.16 -24.57
N LEU A 96 -14.56 6.05 -25.30
CA LEU A 96 -15.30 4.84 -24.96
C LEU A 96 -14.95 4.35 -23.56
N ALA A 97 -13.67 4.36 -23.20
CA ALA A 97 -13.25 3.96 -21.85
C ALA A 97 -13.78 4.90 -20.75
N LYS A 98 -13.98 6.18 -21.05
CA LYS A 98 -14.60 7.15 -20.12
C LYS A 98 -16.10 6.82 -19.95
N ILE A 99 -16.81 6.51 -21.02
CA ILE A 99 -18.23 6.11 -20.98
C ILE A 99 -18.40 4.83 -20.14
N VAL A 100 -17.61 3.79 -20.44
CA VAL A 100 -17.61 2.53 -19.68
C VAL A 100 -17.28 2.77 -18.21
N TRP A 101 -16.30 3.63 -17.93
CA TRP A 101 -15.94 3.97 -16.56
C TRP A 101 -17.07 4.65 -15.79
N VAL A 102 -17.72 5.66 -16.37
CA VAL A 102 -18.85 6.36 -15.74
C VAL A 102 -19.96 5.37 -15.42
N ARG A 103 -20.31 4.49 -16.36
CA ARG A 103 -21.29 3.42 -16.15
C ARG A 103 -20.91 2.52 -14.97
N LYS A 104 -19.63 2.11 -14.91
CA LYS A 104 -19.10 1.21 -13.87
C LYS A 104 -19.06 1.84 -12.47
N THR A 105 -18.77 3.13 -12.37
CA THR A 105 -18.66 3.84 -11.09
C THR A 105 -19.97 4.46 -10.61
N ASN A 106 -21.04 4.37 -11.41
CA ASN A 106 -22.32 4.91 -11.04
C ASN A 106 -22.91 4.14 -9.84
N GLN A 107 -23.25 4.87 -8.79
CA GLN A 107 -23.81 4.30 -7.55
C GLN A 107 -25.35 4.37 -7.50
N ASP A 108 -25.98 4.94 -8.53
CA ASP A 108 -27.43 4.97 -8.64
C ASP A 108 -28.01 3.55 -8.79
N THR A 109 -29.05 3.26 -8.03
CA THR A 109 -29.58 1.90 -7.84
C THR A 109 -30.07 1.28 -9.15
N VAL A 110 -30.72 2.07 -10.00
CA VAL A 110 -31.22 1.62 -11.31
C VAL A 110 -30.04 1.24 -12.22
N ASN A 111 -29.01 2.07 -12.25
CA ASN A 111 -27.81 1.83 -13.04
C ASN A 111 -27.02 0.61 -12.53
N VAL A 112 -26.93 0.42 -11.21
CA VAL A 112 -26.32 -0.79 -10.61
C VAL A 112 -27.10 -2.04 -11.02
N PHE A 113 -28.43 -1.99 -11.04
CA PHE A 113 -29.25 -3.13 -11.48
C PHE A 113 -29.12 -3.41 -12.98
N ASN A 114 -29.12 -2.38 -13.83
CA ASN A 114 -28.90 -2.54 -15.27
C ASN A 114 -27.53 -3.15 -15.58
N ASN A 115 -26.48 -2.68 -14.90
CA ASN A 115 -25.14 -3.27 -15.01
C ASN A 115 -25.14 -4.75 -14.59
N PHE A 116 -25.92 -5.11 -13.56
CA PHE A 116 -26.08 -6.52 -13.17
C PHE A 116 -26.68 -7.35 -14.30
N LEU A 117 -27.76 -6.88 -14.95
CA LEU A 117 -28.41 -7.59 -16.04
C LEU A 117 -27.46 -7.80 -17.25
N GLU A 118 -26.67 -6.78 -17.60
CA GLU A 118 -25.68 -6.86 -18.69
C GLU A 118 -24.56 -7.87 -18.38
N ASP A 119 -23.98 -7.81 -17.18
CA ASP A 119 -22.83 -8.65 -16.81
C ASP A 119 -23.21 -10.08 -16.41
N ARG A 120 -24.48 -10.34 -16.07
CA ARG A 120 -24.95 -11.62 -15.51
C ARG A 120 -24.59 -12.84 -16.36
N ILE A 121 -24.71 -12.74 -17.69
CA ILE A 121 -24.46 -13.87 -18.60
C ILE A 121 -22.98 -14.28 -18.55
N ILE A 122 -22.07 -13.31 -18.72
CA ILE A 122 -20.63 -13.56 -18.69
C ILE A 122 -20.19 -13.97 -17.28
N PHE A 123 -20.79 -13.38 -16.26
CA PHE A 123 -20.55 -13.76 -14.87
C PHE A 123 -20.91 -15.22 -14.60
N ASN A 124 -22.08 -15.69 -15.07
CA ASN A 124 -22.47 -17.09 -14.92
C ASN A 124 -21.49 -18.04 -15.65
N GLN A 125 -21.08 -17.71 -16.87
CA GLN A 125 -20.05 -18.49 -17.58
C GLN A 125 -18.73 -18.59 -16.80
N MET A 126 -18.32 -17.49 -16.16
CA MET A 126 -17.15 -17.49 -15.29
C MET A 126 -17.36 -18.38 -14.06
N MET A 127 -18.53 -18.30 -13.43
CA MET A 127 -18.85 -19.09 -12.24
C MET A 127 -18.92 -20.58 -12.55
N ASP A 128 -19.53 -20.96 -13.65
CA ASP A 128 -19.67 -22.37 -14.02
C ASP A 128 -18.30 -22.98 -14.32
N LEU A 129 -17.43 -22.24 -15.02
CA LEU A 129 -16.02 -22.65 -15.20
C LEU A 129 -15.27 -22.73 -13.85
N LEU A 130 -15.49 -21.78 -12.95
CA LEU A 130 -14.84 -21.77 -11.63
C LEU A 130 -15.24 -22.99 -10.80
N ILE A 131 -16.51 -23.35 -10.81
CA ILE A 131 -17.05 -24.53 -10.12
C ILE A 131 -16.48 -25.82 -10.73
N ASP A 132 -16.47 -25.92 -12.07
CA ASP A 132 -15.95 -27.06 -12.82
C ASP A 132 -14.48 -27.37 -12.49
N ILE A 133 -13.65 -26.34 -12.35
CA ILE A 133 -12.23 -26.53 -12.05
C ILE A 133 -11.91 -26.54 -10.55
N THR A 134 -12.91 -26.33 -9.66
CA THR A 134 -12.71 -26.40 -8.21
C THR A 134 -12.54 -27.85 -7.78
N PRO A 135 -11.40 -28.21 -7.14
CA PRO A 135 -11.18 -29.58 -6.68
C PRO A 135 -12.28 -30.09 -5.74
N GLU A 136 -12.66 -31.35 -5.90
CA GLU A 136 -13.71 -31.98 -5.07
C GLU A 136 -13.34 -31.99 -3.58
N TYR A 137 -12.06 -32.15 -3.23
CA TYR A 137 -11.63 -32.16 -1.83
C TYR A 137 -11.84 -30.81 -1.12
N LEU A 138 -12.04 -29.70 -1.86
CA LEU A 138 -12.39 -28.41 -1.28
C LEU A 138 -13.90 -28.27 -1.03
N LYS A 139 -14.72 -29.05 -1.73
CA LYS A 139 -16.18 -29.07 -1.57
C LYS A 139 -16.48 -29.95 -0.37
N SER A 140 -17.03 -29.38 0.71
CA SER A 140 -17.31 -30.18 1.90
C SER A 140 -18.48 -31.12 1.62
N ASN A 141 -18.24 -32.44 1.75
CA ASN A 141 -19.30 -33.44 1.64
C ASN A 141 -20.29 -33.39 2.81
N ASP A 142 -19.89 -32.79 3.93
CA ASP A 142 -20.74 -32.64 5.11
C ASP A 142 -20.49 -31.27 5.76
N ILE A 143 -21.51 -30.42 5.77
CA ILE A 143 -21.45 -29.04 6.29
C ILE A 143 -21.29 -29.04 7.81
N HIS A 144 -21.61 -30.15 8.48
CA HIS A 144 -21.63 -30.26 9.94
C HIS A 144 -20.39 -30.96 10.53
N ASN A 145 -19.43 -31.37 9.70
CA ASN A 145 -18.19 -31.98 10.18
C ASN A 145 -17.09 -30.92 10.37
N ASP A 146 -17.12 -30.26 11.52
CA ASP A 146 -16.19 -29.18 11.89
C ASP A 146 -14.71 -29.58 11.79
N GLN A 147 -14.38 -30.87 11.97
CA GLN A 147 -13.01 -31.36 11.87
C GLN A 147 -12.51 -31.39 10.43
N SER A 148 -13.35 -31.81 9.48
CA SER A 148 -12.99 -31.85 8.06
C SER A 148 -12.82 -30.44 7.48
N LEU A 149 -13.73 -29.55 7.84
CA LEU A 149 -13.66 -28.13 7.50
C LEU A 149 -12.38 -27.48 8.05
N SER A 150 -12.08 -27.74 9.33
CA SER A 150 -10.85 -27.24 9.97
C SER A 150 -9.59 -27.73 9.27
N ARG A 151 -9.53 -29.00 8.86
CA ARG A 151 -8.40 -29.55 8.11
C ARG A 151 -8.21 -28.87 6.76
N ILE A 152 -9.29 -28.66 5.99
CA ILE A 152 -9.22 -27.96 4.71
C ILE A 152 -8.68 -26.54 4.92
N LEU A 153 -9.26 -25.79 5.87
CA LEU A 153 -8.83 -24.42 6.16
C LEU A 153 -7.37 -24.35 6.62
N GLN A 154 -6.92 -25.28 7.48
CA GLN A 154 -5.53 -25.37 7.92
C GLN A 154 -4.57 -25.68 6.77
N GLN A 155 -4.92 -26.63 5.89
CA GLN A 155 -4.11 -26.97 4.73
C GLN A 155 -3.99 -25.78 3.78
N GLN A 156 -5.10 -25.07 3.54
CA GLN A 156 -5.13 -23.88 2.70
C GLN A 156 -4.28 -22.77 3.31
N ASP A 157 -4.41 -22.51 4.62
CA ASP A 157 -3.59 -21.53 5.33
C ASP A 157 -2.10 -21.91 5.33
N HIS A 158 -1.78 -23.20 5.45
CA HIS A 158 -0.40 -23.69 5.38
C HIS A 158 0.20 -23.45 3.99
N GLN A 159 -0.50 -23.87 2.93
CA GLN A 159 -0.11 -23.60 1.53
C GLN A 159 0.11 -22.11 1.27
N ASP A 160 -0.79 -21.27 1.78
CA ASP A 160 -0.69 -19.82 1.68
C ASP A 160 0.53 -19.25 2.42
N ARG A 161 1.06 -19.93 3.45
CA ARG A 161 2.21 -19.48 4.26
C ARG A 161 3.55 -20.01 3.77
N MET A 162 3.61 -21.20 3.14
CA MET A 162 4.88 -21.83 2.74
C MET A 162 5.81 -20.92 1.93
N ASN A 163 5.25 -20.01 1.13
CA ASN A 163 6.01 -19.11 0.25
C ASN A 163 6.02 -17.65 0.73
N LYS A 164 5.63 -17.39 1.98
CA LYS A 164 5.61 -16.06 2.59
C LYS A 164 6.59 -16.01 3.76
N PHE A 165 7.56 -15.10 3.69
CA PHE A 165 8.54 -14.88 4.76
C PHE A 165 8.12 -13.76 5.70
N SER A 166 6.88 -13.82 6.22
CA SER A 166 6.29 -12.75 7.05
C SER A 166 7.07 -12.47 8.33
N ASP A 167 7.75 -13.49 8.86
CA ASP A 167 8.43 -13.41 10.15
C ASP A 167 9.76 -12.66 10.03
N ILE A 168 10.26 -12.46 8.81
CA ILE A 168 11.57 -11.87 8.50
C ILE A 168 11.42 -10.52 7.79
N THR A 169 10.31 -10.27 7.09
CA THR A 169 10.08 -9.00 6.40
C THR A 169 9.10 -8.10 7.14
N PRO A 170 9.55 -6.98 7.74
CA PRO A 170 8.64 -5.96 8.23
C PRO A 170 7.80 -5.38 7.08
N ARG A 171 6.90 -4.42 7.35
CA ARG A 171 6.17 -3.74 6.27
C ARG A 171 6.97 -2.62 5.62
N TYR A 172 7.84 -1.98 6.41
CA TYR A 172 8.64 -0.82 6.01
C TYR A 172 10.11 -1.10 6.27
N HIS A 173 10.97 -0.60 5.37
CA HIS A 173 12.41 -0.59 5.53
C HIS A 173 12.94 0.82 5.29
N PHE A 174 13.69 1.34 6.26
CA PHE A 174 14.16 2.73 6.26
C PHE A 174 15.64 2.90 5.94
N HIS A 175 16.35 1.78 5.79
CA HIS A 175 17.80 1.77 5.57
C HIS A 175 18.14 1.32 4.15
N GLU A 176 19.44 1.25 3.87
CA GLU A 176 19.96 0.74 2.62
C GLU A 176 19.49 -0.70 2.34
N ILE A 177 19.36 -1.05 1.06
CA ILE A 177 19.08 -2.42 0.64
C ILE A 177 20.21 -3.31 1.18
N PRO A 178 19.90 -4.44 1.85
CA PRO A 178 20.93 -5.32 2.38
C PRO A 178 21.78 -5.92 1.24
N PRO A 179 23.02 -6.34 1.53
CA PRO A 179 23.83 -7.08 0.57
C PRO A 179 23.11 -8.34 0.06
N ILE A 180 23.41 -8.72 -1.17
CA ILE A 180 22.98 -10.02 -1.71
C ILE A 180 23.61 -11.11 -0.83
N PRO A 181 22.81 -12.03 -0.27
CA PRO A 181 23.34 -13.11 0.57
C PRO A 181 24.22 -14.06 -0.26
N PRO A 182 25.01 -14.92 0.40
CA PRO A 182 25.63 -16.07 -0.27
C PRO A 182 24.60 -16.81 -1.11
N LEU A 183 24.90 -17.08 -2.39
CA LEU A 183 23.90 -17.52 -3.35
C LEU A 183 23.56 -19.00 -3.18
N ASP A 184 22.38 -19.26 -2.63
CA ASP A 184 21.66 -20.53 -2.69
C ASP A 184 20.18 -20.24 -3.07
N PRO A 185 19.41 -21.23 -3.55
CA PRO A 185 18.04 -20.99 -4.01
C PRO A 185 17.12 -20.39 -2.93
N GLU A 186 17.28 -20.79 -1.67
CA GLU A 186 16.41 -20.33 -0.58
C GLU A 186 16.75 -18.90 -0.15
N SER A 187 18.03 -18.59 0.06
CA SER A 187 18.48 -17.25 0.42
C SER A 187 18.19 -16.25 -0.70
N PHE A 188 18.36 -16.66 -1.97
CA PHE A 188 17.99 -15.84 -3.12
C PHE A 188 16.47 -15.60 -3.14
N GLN A 189 15.64 -16.62 -2.94
CA GLN A 189 14.19 -16.46 -2.87
C GLN A 189 13.78 -15.49 -1.75
N LYS A 190 14.35 -15.63 -0.54
CA LYS A 190 14.13 -14.71 0.59
C LYS A 190 14.54 -13.28 0.25
N TYR A 191 15.66 -13.10 -0.44
CA TYR A 191 16.14 -11.78 -0.87
C TYR A 191 15.22 -11.13 -1.91
N ILE A 192 14.77 -11.89 -2.92
CA ILE A 192 13.78 -11.38 -3.89
C ILE A 192 12.44 -11.08 -3.20
N TYR A 193 12.03 -11.90 -2.23
CA TYR A 193 10.84 -11.63 -1.41
C TYR A 193 10.97 -10.30 -0.66
N PHE A 194 12.11 -10.06 0.02
CA PHE A 194 12.43 -8.81 0.70
C PHE A 194 12.27 -7.61 -0.25
N LEU A 195 12.88 -7.67 -1.43
CA LEU A 195 12.84 -6.59 -2.42
C LEU A 195 11.42 -6.28 -2.94
N THR A 196 10.55 -7.29 -2.99
CA THR A 196 9.23 -7.20 -3.63
C THR A 196 8.06 -7.02 -2.65
N HIS A 197 8.24 -7.35 -1.37
CA HIS A 197 7.17 -7.35 -0.36
C HIS A 197 7.28 -6.22 0.67
N LEU A 198 8.45 -5.56 0.76
CA LEU A 198 8.68 -4.42 1.65
C LEU A 198 8.40 -3.07 1.00
N LYS A 199 8.09 -2.06 1.83
CA LYS A 199 8.18 -0.65 1.48
C LYS A 199 9.53 -0.05 1.88
N ILE A 200 10.50 -0.12 0.99
CA ILE A 200 11.81 0.55 1.12
C ILE A 200 11.67 2.03 0.73
N LEU A 201 11.60 2.91 1.73
CA LEU A 201 11.48 4.36 1.51
C LEU A 201 12.83 5.06 1.36
N TYR A 202 13.92 4.39 1.73
CA TYR A 202 15.29 4.91 1.65
C TYR A 202 15.74 5.12 0.20
N LYS A 203 16.33 6.28 -0.09
CA LYS A 203 16.86 6.70 -1.41
C LYS A 203 15.90 6.46 -2.58
N ASN A 204 14.58 6.45 -2.33
CA ASN A 204 13.56 6.19 -3.35
C ASN A 204 13.75 4.84 -4.08
N SER A 205 14.32 3.85 -3.40
CA SER A 205 14.81 2.60 -4.01
C SER A 205 13.73 1.77 -4.71
N LEU A 206 12.47 1.87 -4.28
CA LEU A 206 11.33 1.19 -4.91
C LEU A 206 10.73 1.90 -6.13
N SER A 207 11.21 3.08 -6.51
CA SER A 207 10.60 3.79 -7.64
C SER A 207 10.81 3.01 -8.93
N LEU A 208 9.75 2.80 -9.71
CA LEU A 208 9.90 2.22 -11.04
C LEU A 208 10.77 3.11 -11.96
N GLN A 209 10.75 4.43 -11.73
CA GLN A 209 11.32 5.38 -12.67
C GLN A 209 12.84 5.58 -12.53
N ASN A 210 13.38 5.36 -11.33
CA ASN A 210 14.78 5.62 -10.97
C ASN A 210 15.21 4.88 -9.68
N GLY A 211 14.48 3.84 -9.28
CA GLY A 211 14.76 3.08 -8.08
C GLY A 211 15.57 1.83 -8.41
N LEU A 212 16.55 1.53 -7.57
CA LEU A 212 17.49 0.42 -7.79
C LEU A 212 16.81 -0.96 -7.66
N VAL A 213 15.71 -1.08 -6.91
CA VAL A 213 15.04 -2.37 -6.71
C VAL A 213 14.53 -2.95 -8.02
N SER A 214 13.86 -2.15 -8.86
CA SER A 214 13.40 -2.63 -10.17
C SER A 214 14.57 -3.04 -11.05
N ASP A 215 15.68 -2.30 -10.99
CA ASP A 215 16.87 -2.61 -11.78
C ASP A 215 17.49 -3.95 -11.32
N ILE A 216 17.63 -4.18 -9.99
CA ILE A 216 18.12 -5.46 -9.43
C ILE A 216 17.22 -6.62 -9.86
N LEU A 217 15.90 -6.46 -9.78
CA LEU A 217 14.96 -7.52 -10.14
C LEU A 217 15.07 -7.89 -11.63
N LEU A 218 15.17 -6.90 -12.51
CA LEU A 218 15.36 -7.14 -13.94
C LEU A 218 16.74 -7.75 -14.23
N HIS A 219 17.80 -7.22 -13.62
CA HIS A 219 19.16 -7.74 -13.82
C HIS A 219 19.28 -9.20 -13.38
N THR A 220 18.76 -9.55 -12.20
CA THR A 220 18.87 -10.91 -11.64
C THR A 220 17.98 -11.93 -12.36
N HIS A 221 16.93 -11.50 -13.06
CA HIS A 221 16.01 -12.37 -13.80
C HIS A 221 16.14 -12.26 -15.34
N LYS A 222 17.15 -11.55 -15.85
CA LYS A 222 17.41 -11.48 -17.30
C LYS A 222 17.91 -12.83 -17.80
N LEU A 223 17.32 -13.36 -18.87
CA LEU A 223 17.66 -14.70 -19.39
C LEU A 223 19.13 -14.84 -19.80
N THR A 224 19.77 -13.74 -20.21
CA THR A 224 21.20 -13.72 -20.56
C THR A 224 22.12 -13.74 -19.33
N ASN A 225 21.59 -13.51 -18.13
CA ASN A 225 22.38 -13.49 -16.91
C ASN A 225 22.48 -14.90 -16.30
N THR A 226 23.54 -15.61 -16.68
CA THR A 226 23.82 -16.98 -16.24
C THR A 226 24.21 -17.07 -14.76
N LYS A 227 24.71 -15.99 -14.14
CA LYS A 227 25.13 -15.97 -12.73
C LYS A 227 23.98 -16.30 -11.78
N TYR A 228 22.79 -15.78 -12.06
CA TYR A 228 21.62 -15.97 -11.18
C TYR A 228 20.67 -17.07 -11.64
N GLN A 229 20.85 -17.58 -12.86
CA GLN A 229 19.99 -18.60 -13.46
C GLN A 229 19.76 -19.82 -12.55
N PRO A 230 20.77 -20.41 -11.89
CA PRO A 230 20.57 -21.61 -11.05
C PRO A 230 19.70 -21.38 -9.80
N PHE A 231 19.53 -20.12 -9.38
CA PHE A 231 18.82 -19.77 -8.14
C PHE A 231 17.39 -19.29 -8.38
N ARG A 232 17.00 -19.09 -9.64
CA ARG A 232 15.65 -18.67 -9.99
C ARG A 232 14.67 -19.81 -9.78
N SER A 233 13.43 -19.47 -9.47
CA SER A 233 12.37 -20.43 -9.29
C SER A 233 11.02 -19.83 -9.68
N VAL A 234 10.00 -20.68 -9.78
CA VAL A 234 8.61 -20.21 -9.94
C VAL A 234 8.22 -19.18 -8.88
N TYR A 235 8.73 -19.30 -7.66
CA TYR A 235 8.43 -18.37 -6.57
C TYR A 235 9.04 -16.99 -6.78
N THR A 236 10.31 -16.91 -7.23
CA THR A 236 10.94 -15.62 -7.51
C THR A 236 10.23 -14.91 -8.66
N TYR A 237 9.85 -15.62 -9.72
CA TYR A 237 9.03 -15.07 -10.80
C TYR A 237 7.65 -14.60 -10.31
N ASN A 238 6.97 -15.36 -9.44
CA ASN A 238 5.71 -14.93 -8.84
C ASN A 238 5.86 -13.61 -8.05
N TYR A 239 6.98 -13.42 -7.36
CA TYR A 239 7.29 -12.17 -6.66
C TYR A 239 7.53 -10.99 -7.62
N LEU A 240 8.15 -11.24 -8.78
CA LEU A 240 8.30 -10.23 -9.83
C LEU A 240 6.95 -9.88 -10.48
N ILE A 241 6.10 -10.87 -10.80
CA ILE A 241 4.76 -10.67 -11.36
C ILE A 241 3.91 -9.84 -10.40
N LYS A 242 3.98 -10.15 -9.11
CA LYS A 242 3.39 -9.36 -8.03
C LYS A 242 3.87 -7.91 -8.07
N PHE A 243 5.18 -7.72 -7.98
CA PHE A 243 5.81 -6.40 -7.88
C PHE A 243 5.54 -5.53 -9.10
N PHE A 244 5.90 -5.99 -10.30
CA PHE A 244 5.69 -5.21 -11.53
C PHE A 244 4.22 -5.08 -11.86
N GLY A 245 3.45 -6.15 -11.70
CA GLY A 245 2.07 -6.21 -12.12
C GLY A 245 1.16 -5.27 -11.34
N TYR A 246 1.01 -5.49 -10.01
CA TYR A 246 0.06 -4.69 -9.22
C TYR A 246 0.72 -3.62 -8.34
N ASP A 247 1.94 -3.80 -7.84
CA ASP A 247 2.58 -2.73 -7.04
C ASP A 247 3.08 -1.57 -7.92
N LYS A 248 3.51 -1.87 -9.17
CA LYS A 248 3.96 -0.87 -10.16
C LYS A 248 2.98 -0.62 -11.29
N ASN A 249 1.82 -1.28 -11.29
CA ASN A 249 0.78 -1.15 -12.31
C ASN A 249 1.28 -1.43 -13.75
N GLN A 250 2.19 -2.41 -13.92
CA GLN A 250 2.75 -2.82 -15.22
C GLN A 250 2.18 -4.18 -15.63
N SER A 251 0.85 -4.26 -15.74
CA SER A 251 0.13 -5.52 -15.99
C SER A 251 0.45 -6.18 -17.33
N SER A 252 0.83 -5.41 -18.35
CA SER A 252 1.28 -5.99 -19.63
C SER A 252 2.61 -6.72 -19.46
N PHE A 253 3.60 -6.03 -18.89
CA PHE A 253 4.92 -6.60 -18.63
C PHE A 253 4.84 -7.81 -17.68
N ALA A 254 4.02 -7.75 -16.64
CA ALA A 254 3.84 -8.87 -15.72
C ALA A 254 3.26 -10.14 -16.39
N ARG A 255 2.50 -10.01 -17.48
CA ARG A 255 2.07 -11.18 -18.28
C ARG A 255 3.19 -11.70 -19.17
N GLU A 256 4.03 -10.82 -19.70
CA GLU A 256 5.21 -11.19 -20.50
C GLU A 256 6.25 -11.92 -19.64
N LEU A 257 6.31 -11.66 -18.32
CA LEU A 257 7.12 -12.44 -17.38
C LEU A 257 6.76 -13.93 -17.34
N LEU A 258 5.53 -14.33 -17.69
CA LEU A 258 5.18 -15.76 -17.81
C LEU A 258 5.97 -16.44 -18.93
N LEU A 259 6.22 -15.72 -20.03
CA LEU A 259 6.99 -16.22 -21.16
C LEU A 259 8.46 -16.37 -20.78
N VAL A 260 8.98 -15.39 -20.04
CA VAL A 260 10.35 -15.42 -19.50
C VAL A 260 10.51 -16.60 -18.55
N MET A 261 9.61 -16.75 -17.59
CA MET A 261 9.60 -17.84 -16.64
C MET A 261 9.57 -19.22 -17.33
N ASN A 262 8.75 -19.37 -18.37
CA ASN A 262 8.68 -20.60 -19.15
C ASN A 262 9.95 -20.85 -19.96
N LYS A 263 10.55 -19.82 -20.58
CA LYS A 263 11.83 -19.94 -21.32
C LYS A 263 13.00 -20.25 -20.40
N ASP A 264 12.95 -19.81 -19.14
CA ASP A 264 13.92 -20.13 -18.09
C ASP A 264 13.72 -21.54 -17.50
N GLY A 265 12.70 -22.29 -17.94
CA GLY A 265 12.47 -23.69 -17.56
C GLY A 265 11.53 -23.89 -16.36
N HIS A 266 10.81 -22.85 -15.91
CA HIS A 266 9.90 -22.95 -14.77
C HIS A 266 8.42 -22.93 -15.19
N LYS A 267 7.62 -23.83 -14.60
CA LYS A 267 6.18 -23.96 -14.89
C LYS A 267 5.33 -23.10 -13.95
N PRO A 268 4.28 -22.40 -14.45
CA PRO A 268 3.32 -21.67 -13.62
C PRO A 268 2.69 -22.56 -12.55
N ASN A 269 2.41 -21.98 -11.39
CA ASN A 269 1.71 -22.65 -10.30
C ASN A 269 0.49 -21.83 -9.84
N ILE A 270 -0.20 -22.29 -8.79
CA ILE A 270 -1.40 -21.62 -8.27
C ILE A 270 -1.13 -20.18 -7.79
N ASP A 271 0.05 -19.90 -7.25
CA ASP A 271 0.45 -18.53 -6.89
C ASP A 271 0.57 -17.64 -8.12
N THR A 272 1.01 -18.19 -9.26
CA THR A 272 1.03 -17.47 -10.54
C THR A 272 -0.39 -17.06 -10.95
N ILE A 273 -1.34 -18.01 -10.94
CA ILE A 273 -2.75 -17.74 -11.28
C ILE A 273 -3.36 -16.70 -10.34
N ASN A 274 -3.14 -16.85 -9.03
CA ASN A 274 -3.63 -15.91 -8.01
C ASN A 274 -3.05 -14.50 -8.18
N ASN A 275 -1.78 -14.38 -8.57
CA ASN A 275 -1.17 -13.09 -8.87
C ASN A 275 -1.76 -12.46 -10.14
N LEU A 276 -1.99 -13.25 -11.20
CA LEU A 276 -2.64 -12.78 -12.43
C LEU A 276 -4.07 -12.30 -12.19
N LEU A 277 -4.86 -13.04 -11.40
CA LEU A 277 -6.19 -12.61 -10.97
C LEU A 277 -6.14 -11.33 -10.15
N LYS A 278 -5.13 -11.16 -9.30
CA LYS A 278 -4.93 -9.89 -8.57
C LYS A 278 -4.63 -8.72 -9.51
N LEU A 279 -3.98 -8.93 -10.66
CA LEU A 279 -3.80 -7.88 -11.69
C LEU A 279 -5.15 -7.39 -12.24
N CYS A 280 -6.15 -8.28 -12.32
CA CYS A 280 -7.50 -7.89 -12.71
C CYS A 280 -8.11 -6.88 -11.76
N GLN A 281 -7.64 -6.76 -10.51
CA GLN A 281 -8.18 -5.81 -9.53
C GLN A 281 -7.82 -4.38 -9.89
N THR A 282 -6.58 -4.14 -10.31
CA THR A 282 -6.19 -2.84 -10.86
C THR A 282 -6.97 -2.58 -12.14
N HIS A 283 -7.09 -3.59 -13.02
CA HIS A 283 -7.87 -3.47 -14.26
C HIS A 283 -9.35 -3.13 -14.00
N SER A 284 -9.95 -3.70 -12.95
CA SER A 284 -11.34 -3.46 -12.61
C SER A 284 -11.56 -2.03 -12.06
N LYS A 285 -10.50 -1.37 -11.60
CA LYS A 285 -10.53 -0.03 -10.99
C LYS A 285 -9.92 1.07 -11.89
N ILE A 286 -9.65 0.79 -13.16
CA ILE A 286 -9.22 1.79 -14.14
C ILE A 286 -10.22 1.92 -15.27
N ARG A 287 -10.12 3.04 -15.99
CA ARG A 287 -10.80 3.21 -17.28
C ARG A 287 -10.27 2.14 -18.22
N SER A 288 -11.12 1.18 -18.55
CA SER A 288 -10.81 0.10 -19.48
C SER A 288 -12.05 -0.21 -20.30
N ILE A 289 -11.82 -0.63 -21.54
CA ILE A 289 -12.87 -1.06 -22.47
C ILE A 289 -13.17 -2.54 -22.27
N SER A 290 -12.21 -3.31 -21.75
CA SER A 290 -12.34 -4.76 -21.61
C SER A 290 -13.20 -5.15 -20.40
N ASN A 291 -14.07 -6.14 -20.58
CA ASN A 291 -14.83 -6.72 -19.47
C ASN A 291 -13.88 -7.50 -18.53
N THR A 292 -13.98 -7.27 -17.23
CA THR A 292 -13.08 -7.89 -16.25
C THR A 292 -13.34 -9.40 -16.12
N TYR A 293 -14.60 -9.84 -16.19
CA TYR A 293 -14.98 -11.25 -16.11
C TYR A 293 -14.44 -12.08 -17.27
N GLN A 294 -14.38 -11.51 -18.47
CA GLN A 294 -13.74 -12.17 -19.62
C GLN A 294 -12.24 -12.40 -19.40
N ILE A 295 -11.55 -11.49 -18.72
CA ILE A 295 -10.12 -11.66 -18.39
C ILE A 295 -9.96 -12.74 -17.33
N ILE A 296 -10.84 -12.79 -16.33
CA ILE A 296 -10.86 -13.87 -15.32
C ILE A 296 -11.02 -15.23 -16.00
N ILE A 297 -12.01 -15.38 -16.89
CA ILE A 297 -12.23 -16.61 -17.67
C ILE A 297 -10.95 -17.04 -18.40
N LYS A 298 -10.19 -16.10 -19.01
CA LYS A 298 -8.92 -16.43 -19.68
C LYS A 298 -7.90 -17.02 -18.70
N TYR A 299 -7.78 -16.50 -17.49
CA TYR A 299 -6.85 -17.04 -16.48
C TYR A 299 -7.33 -18.36 -15.88
N LEU A 300 -8.65 -18.56 -15.71
CA LEU A 300 -9.19 -19.86 -15.28
C LEU A 300 -8.98 -20.93 -16.35
N LYS A 301 -9.19 -20.59 -17.64
CA LYS A 301 -8.85 -21.48 -18.77
C LYS A 301 -7.36 -21.81 -18.82
N LEU A 302 -6.49 -20.85 -18.52
CA LEU A 302 -5.05 -21.08 -18.42
C LEU A 302 -4.72 -22.07 -17.29
N SER A 303 -5.35 -21.91 -16.11
CA SER A 303 -5.23 -22.84 -14.99
C SER A 303 -5.62 -24.26 -15.42
N LYS A 304 -6.78 -24.40 -16.08
CA LYS A 304 -7.28 -25.68 -16.60
C LYS A 304 -6.31 -26.30 -17.61
N SER A 305 -5.82 -25.51 -18.57
CA SER A 305 -4.92 -26.02 -19.62
C SER A 305 -3.55 -26.45 -19.09
N LEU A 306 -3.09 -25.87 -17.98
CA LEU A 306 -1.83 -26.22 -17.33
C LEU A 306 -2.00 -27.25 -16.20
N ASN A 307 -3.22 -27.76 -16.01
CA ASN A 307 -3.58 -28.65 -14.91
C ASN A 307 -3.18 -28.10 -13.53
N ILE A 308 -3.39 -26.79 -13.33
CA ILE A 308 -3.16 -26.12 -12.04
C ILE A 308 -4.49 -26.09 -11.29
N GLU A 309 -4.54 -26.81 -10.18
CA GLU A 309 -5.70 -26.83 -9.29
C GLU A 309 -5.90 -25.47 -8.63
N ILE A 310 -7.14 -24.98 -8.65
CA ILE A 310 -7.49 -23.74 -7.95
C ILE A 310 -7.73 -23.98 -6.47
N ASN A 311 -7.55 -22.94 -5.67
CA ASN A 311 -7.60 -22.99 -4.22
C ASN A 311 -8.59 -21.97 -3.65
N LEU A 312 -8.83 -21.98 -2.33
CA LEU A 312 -9.78 -21.02 -1.72
C LEU A 312 -9.33 -19.56 -1.88
N THR A 313 -8.02 -19.32 -1.94
CA THR A 313 -7.47 -17.98 -2.26
C THR A 313 -7.92 -17.50 -3.64
N THR A 314 -8.09 -18.40 -4.62
CA THR A 314 -8.59 -18.07 -5.97
C THR A 314 -10.00 -17.49 -5.92
N TRP A 315 -10.89 -18.13 -5.16
CA TRP A 315 -12.26 -17.64 -4.92
C TRP A 315 -12.26 -16.26 -4.26
N ASN A 316 -11.41 -16.05 -3.23
CA ASN A 316 -11.24 -14.73 -2.60
C ASN A 316 -10.77 -13.67 -3.60
N ARG A 317 -9.82 -14.01 -4.50
CA ARG A 317 -9.35 -13.09 -5.52
C ARG A 317 -10.47 -12.71 -6.48
N ILE A 318 -11.35 -13.63 -6.86
CA ILE A 318 -12.46 -13.34 -7.76
C ILE A 318 -13.49 -12.45 -7.05
N TYR A 319 -13.81 -12.71 -5.78
CA TYR A 319 -14.70 -11.85 -5.00
C TYR A 319 -14.21 -10.38 -4.98
N ASP A 320 -12.91 -10.17 -4.77
CA ASP A 320 -12.26 -8.84 -4.77
C ASP A 320 -12.40 -8.08 -6.12
N LEU A 321 -12.82 -8.75 -7.20
CA LEU A 321 -12.99 -8.20 -8.56
C LEU A 321 -14.45 -7.83 -8.88
N ILE A 322 -15.39 -8.33 -8.09
CA ILE A 322 -16.82 -8.06 -8.27
C ILE A 322 -17.12 -6.72 -7.61
N ASN A 323 -17.61 -5.74 -8.38
CA ASN A 323 -18.02 -4.44 -7.82
C ASN A 323 -19.53 -4.36 -7.59
N ASN A 324 -20.32 -5.14 -8.33
CA ASN A 324 -21.77 -5.15 -8.22
C ASN A 324 -22.21 -6.01 -7.04
N ILE A 325 -22.99 -5.44 -6.12
CA ILE A 325 -23.43 -6.15 -4.91
C ILE A 325 -24.31 -7.36 -5.19
N PHE A 326 -25.18 -7.32 -6.20
CA PHE A 326 -26.04 -8.45 -6.56
C PHE A 326 -25.21 -9.62 -7.10
N LEU A 327 -24.14 -9.33 -7.83
CA LEU A 327 -23.19 -10.36 -8.27
C LEU A 327 -22.37 -10.93 -7.11
N LYS A 328 -22.07 -10.12 -6.07
CA LYS A 328 -21.43 -10.63 -4.84
C LYS A 328 -22.36 -11.58 -4.07
N GLU A 329 -23.64 -11.24 -3.95
CA GLU A 329 -24.64 -12.14 -3.37
C GLU A 329 -24.73 -13.45 -4.17
N LEU A 330 -24.85 -13.36 -5.49
CA LEU A 330 -24.89 -14.54 -6.37
C LEU A 330 -23.62 -15.40 -6.25
N PHE A 331 -22.44 -14.77 -6.13
CA PHE A 331 -21.16 -15.44 -5.94
C PHE A 331 -21.15 -16.30 -4.67
N ILE A 332 -21.53 -15.69 -3.55
CA ILE A 332 -21.55 -16.37 -2.25
C ILE A 332 -22.59 -17.50 -2.25
N ASN A 333 -23.79 -17.25 -2.79
CA ASN A 333 -24.83 -18.28 -2.91
C ASN A 333 -24.33 -19.49 -3.72
N LYS A 334 -23.59 -19.26 -4.81
CA LYS A 334 -22.96 -20.35 -5.58
C LYS A 334 -21.88 -21.08 -4.77
N MET A 335 -21.03 -20.38 -4.00
CA MET A 335 -20.06 -21.03 -3.11
C MET A 335 -20.74 -21.99 -2.13
N ILE A 336 -21.85 -21.58 -1.55
CA ILE A 336 -22.58 -22.37 -0.55
C ILE A 336 -23.28 -23.55 -1.20
N SER A 337 -23.84 -23.36 -2.41
CA SER A 337 -24.49 -24.46 -3.13
C SER A 337 -23.55 -25.63 -3.46
N ILE A 338 -22.23 -25.38 -3.47
CA ILE A 338 -21.20 -26.42 -3.66
C ILE A 338 -20.46 -26.73 -2.34
N ASN A 339 -20.98 -26.28 -1.20
CA ASN A 339 -20.41 -26.47 0.13
C ASN A 339 -18.95 -26.02 0.26
N LEU A 340 -18.59 -24.89 -0.35
CA LEU A 340 -17.22 -24.37 -0.30
C LEU A 340 -16.95 -23.58 0.99
N PRO A 341 -15.90 -23.90 1.76
CA PRO A 341 -15.50 -23.16 2.95
C PRO A 341 -15.19 -21.68 2.69
N ILE A 342 -15.61 -20.81 3.59
CA ILE A 342 -15.30 -19.37 3.54
C ILE A 342 -14.04 -19.08 4.35
N LEU A 343 -12.98 -18.65 3.67
CA LEU A 343 -11.75 -18.22 4.33
C LEU A 343 -11.98 -16.96 5.17
N LYS A 344 -11.29 -16.86 6.30
CA LYS A 344 -11.27 -15.66 7.16
C LYS A 344 -11.00 -14.36 6.40
N ASN A 345 -10.11 -14.40 5.40
CA ASN A 345 -9.82 -13.22 4.57
C ASN A 345 -11.04 -12.78 3.75
N LEU A 346 -11.88 -13.71 3.27
CA LEU A 346 -13.13 -13.40 2.57
C LEU A 346 -14.17 -12.81 3.53
N SER A 347 -14.27 -13.33 4.75
CA SER A 347 -15.16 -12.77 5.78
C SER A 347 -14.82 -11.31 6.09
N ILE A 348 -13.52 -10.95 6.13
CA ILE A 348 -13.08 -9.56 6.25
C ILE A 348 -13.51 -8.71 5.04
N ARG A 349 -13.56 -9.27 3.83
CA ARG A 349 -14.06 -8.55 2.64
C ARG A 349 -15.57 -8.35 2.66
N ILE A 350 -16.31 -9.38 3.05
CA ILE A 350 -17.76 -9.31 3.25
C ILE A 350 -18.07 -8.24 4.31
N LEU A 351 -17.28 -8.20 5.39
CA LEU A 351 -17.39 -7.17 6.42
C LEU A 351 -17.12 -5.76 5.88
N ASP A 352 -16.08 -5.60 5.04
CA ASP A 352 -15.79 -4.33 4.37
C ASP A 352 -16.99 -3.83 3.55
N ASP A 353 -17.67 -4.73 2.82
CA ASP A 353 -18.87 -4.40 2.07
C ASP A 353 -20.05 -4.05 3.00
N TYR A 354 -20.24 -4.79 4.10
CA TYR A 354 -21.30 -4.50 5.07
C TYR A 354 -21.13 -3.12 5.71
N MET A 355 -19.89 -2.76 6.05
CA MET A 355 -19.52 -1.46 6.62
C MET A 355 -19.87 -0.27 5.72
N GLU A 356 -19.98 -0.46 4.41
CA GLU A 356 -20.44 0.58 3.49
C GLU A 356 -21.96 0.83 3.59
N THR A 357 -22.71 -0.11 4.18
CA THR A 357 -24.18 -0.07 4.22
C THR A 357 -24.78 0.40 5.54
N THR A 358 -24.02 0.31 6.65
CA THR A 358 -24.47 0.73 7.97
C THR A 358 -23.61 1.87 8.52
N LYS A 359 -24.21 2.70 9.37
CA LYS A 359 -23.49 3.69 10.20
C LYS A 359 -23.44 3.26 11.66
N ASN A 360 -24.23 2.25 12.04
CA ASN A 360 -24.36 1.81 13.41
C ASN A 360 -23.31 0.72 13.70
N THR A 361 -22.38 1.02 14.61
CA THR A 361 -21.31 0.07 14.98
C THR A 361 -21.85 -1.14 15.74
N ASN A 362 -22.96 -1.00 16.48
CA ASN A 362 -23.55 -2.14 17.19
C ASN A 362 -24.20 -3.13 16.20
N GLU A 363 -24.76 -2.66 15.10
CA GLU A 363 -25.24 -3.55 14.02
C GLU A 363 -24.07 -4.29 13.35
N LEU A 364 -22.94 -3.60 13.14
CA LEU A 364 -21.73 -4.24 12.62
C LEU A 364 -21.23 -5.34 13.56
N ILE A 365 -21.19 -5.07 14.87
CA ILE A 365 -20.77 -6.05 15.88
C ILE A 365 -21.74 -7.24 15.87
N ALA A 366 -23.05 -6.99 15.86
CA ALA A 366 -24.06 -8.04 15.78
C ALA A 366 -23.94 -8.88 14.50
N PHE A 367 -23.60 -8.28 13.36
CA PHE A 367 -23.32 -9.00 12.12
C PHE A 367 -22.08 -9.91 12.27
N ILE A 368 -21.00 -9.41 12.89
CA ILE A 368 -19.79 -10.22 13.10
C ILE A 368 -20.06 -11.38 14.07
N GLU A 369 -20.81 -11.15 15.15
CA GLU A 369 -21.06 -12.13 16.19
C GLU A 369 -22.13 -13.15 15.79
N ASN A 370 -23.22 -12.72 15.16
CA ASN A 370 -24.36 -13.59 14.87
C ASN A 370 -24.31 -14.21 13.47
N ASP A 371 -23.88 -13.44 12.47
CA ASP A 371 -23.89 -13.89 11.08
C ASP A 371 -22.55 -14.52 10.71
N LEU A 372 -21.42 -13.87 11.03
CA LEU A 372 -20.07 -14.42 10.77
C LEU A 372 -19.53 -15.34 11.87
N GLN A 373 -20.12 -15.31 13.08
CA GLN A 373 -19.72 -16.12 14.24
C GLN A 373 -18.24 -15.97 14.66
N VAL A 374 -17.69 -14.75 14.52
CA VAL A 374 -16.29 -14.49 14.86
C VAL A 374 -16.15 -13.79 16.21
N LYS A 375 -15.24 -14.31 17.06
CA LYS A 375 -14.79 -13.66 18.31
C LYS A 375 -13.90 -12.46 18.00
N TRP A 376 -14.50 -11.36 17.53
CA TRP A 376 -13.79 -10.21 16.95
C TRP A 376 -12.81 -9.51 17.90
N ARG A 377 -13.06 -9.53 19.21
CA ARG A 377 -12.16 -8.92 20.21
C ARG A 377 -10.81 -9.62 20.30
N GLN A 378 -10.76 -10.93 20.03
CA GLN A 378 -9.54 -11.74 20.06
C GLN A 378 -8.81 -11.73 18.71
N ASP A 379 -9.43 -11.14 17.68
CA ASP A 379 -8.94 -11.16 16.31
C ASP A 379 -8.59 -9.75 15.84
N SER A 380 -7.29 -9.44 15.81
CA SER A 380 -6.81 -8.10 15.49
C SER A 380 -7.34 -7.57 14.16
N LYS A 381 -7.58 -8.43 13.16
CA LYS A 381 -8.15 -7.98 11.87
C LYS A 381 -9.58 -7.49 12.01
N PHE A 382 -10.42 -8.17 12.77
CA PHE A 382 -11.82 -7.77 12.97
C PHE A 382 -11.92 -6.59 13.95
N LEU A 383 -11.18 -6.63 15.05
CA LEU A 383 -11.05 -5.49 15.98
C LEU A 383 -10.69 -4.20 15.24
N ASN A 384 -9.70 -4.26 14.35
CA ASN A 384 -9.28 -3.12 13.55
C ASN A 384 -10.40 -2.55 12.65
N LYS A 385 -11.29 -3.41 12.12
CA LYS A 385 -12.45 -2.99 11.33
C LYS A 385 -13.51 -2.32 12.18
N VAL A 386 -13.80 -2.88 13.36
CA VAL A 386 -14.73 -2.29 14.33
C VAL A 386 -14.22 -0.92 14.80
N LEU A 387 -12.93 -0.80 15.15
CA LEU A 387 -12.32 0.48 15.54
C LEU A 387 -12.39 1.52 14.44
N TYR A 388 -12.04 1.15 13.19
CA TYR A 388 -12.18 2.04 12.04
C TYR A 388 -13.64 2.50 11.85
N HIS A 389 -14.60 1.57 11.93
CA HIS A 389 -16.01 1.87 11.74
C HIS A 389 -16.58 2.78 12.85
N LYS A 390 -16.19 2.54 14.10
CA LYS A 390 -16.59 3.42 15.22
C LYS A 390 -15.99 4.81 15.04
N ALA A 391 -14.72 4.89 14.63
CA ALA A 391 -14.01 6.15 14.43
C ALA A 391 -14.54 6.98 13.25
N ILE A 392 -14.91 6.36 12.12
CA ILE A 392 -15.43 7.08 10.94
C ILE A 392 -16.86 7.60 11.13
N ASN A 393 -17.62 7.00 12.04
CA ASN A 393 -19.02 7.35 12.34
C ASN A 393 -19.20 8.08 13.69
N ALA A 394 -18.11 8.35 14.43
CA ALA A 394 -18.18 9.09 15.69
C ALA A 394 -18.58 10.55 15.45
N THR A 395 -19.40 11.12 16.34
CA THR A 395 -19.66 12.55 16.41
C THR A 395 -18.62 13.24 17.31
N GLN A 396 -18.57 14.57 17.26
CA GLN A 396 -17.71 15.36 18.15
C GLN A 396 -18.01 15.09 19.63
N ASP A 397 -19.30 14.94 19.98
CA ASP A 397 -19.74 14.75 21.37
C ASP A 397 -19.43 13.34 21.91
N HIS A 398 -19.37 12.33 21.03
CA HIS A 398 -19.10 10.93 21.40
C HIS A 398 -17.61 10.55 21.34
N LEU A 399 -16.69 11.52 21.29
CA LEU A 399 -15.26 11.24 21.27
C LEU A 399 -14.77 10.58 22.56
N HIS A 400 -15.34 10.95 23.70
CA HIS A 400 -15.01 10.31 24.97
C HIS A 400 -15.43 8.83 24.96
N GLU A 401 -16.61 8.51 24.41
CA GLU A 401 -17.05 7.12 24.26
C GLU A 401 -16.15 6.31 23.32
N LEU A 402 -15.64 6.93 22.26
CA LEU A 402 -14.66 6.31 21.37
C LEU A 402 -13.39 5.97 22.14
N TRP A 403 -12.87 6.88 22.97
CA TRP A 403 -11.69 6.62 23.79
C TRP A 403 -11.92 5.54 24.83
N THR A 404 -13.02 5.61 25.57
CA THR A 404 -13.40 4.59 26.56
C THR A 404 -13.49 3.21 25.89
N PHE A 405 -14.09 3.13 24.70
CA PHE A 405 -14.15 1.89 23.93
C PHE A 405 -12.76 1.35 23.58
N ILE A 406 -11.84 2.22 23.15
CA ILE A 406 -10.45 1.84 22.83
C ILE A 406 -9.75 1.25 24.05
N ASN A 407 -9.91 1.87 25.23
CA ASN A 407 -9.29 1.39 26.48
C ASN A 407 -9.81 0.03 26.94
N THR A 408 -10.98 -0.42 26.46
CA THR A 408 -11.51 -1.76 26.74
C THR A 408 -10.98 -2.84 25.80
N CYS A 409 -10.14 -2.49 24.83
CA CYS A 409 -9.63 -3.40 23.80
C CYS A 409 -8.11 -3.61 23.97
N ASP A 410 -7.63 -4.83 23.69
CA ASP A 410 -6.19 -5.11 23.53
C ASP A 410 -5.74 -4.56 22.16
N ILE A 411 -5.26 -3.31 22.15
CA ILE A 411 -4.87 -2.62 20.91
C ILE A 411 -3.40 -2.84 20.59
N ASP A 412 -3.11 -3.04 19.30
CA ASP A 412 -1.75 -3.05 18.77
C ASP A 412 -1.48 -1.79 17.91
N SER A 413 -0.26 -1.68 17.36
CA SER A 413 0.10 -0.53 16.54
C SER A 413 -0.66 -0.47 15.20
N PHE A 414 -1.27 -1.58 14.74
CA PHE A 414 -2.18 -1.58 13.60
C PHE A 414 -3.59 -1.11 14.01
N SER A 415 -4.06 -1.39 15.22
CA SER A 415 -5.31 -0.85 15.76
C SER A 415 -5.29 0.68 15.80
N VAL A 416 -4.18 1.27 16.28
CA VAL A 416 -3.99 2.72 16.27
C VAL A 416 -4.02 3.28 14.85
N LYS A 417 -3.36 2.61 13.90
CA LYS A 417 -3.40 3.00 12.49
C LYS A 417 -4.85 3.08 11.97
N TYR A 418 -5.67 2.07 12.21
CA TYR A 418 -7.05 2.02 11.71
C TYR A 418 -7.96 3.05 12.38
N LEU A 419 -7.76 3.30 13.67
CA LEU A 419 -8.40 4.40 14.39
C LEU A 419 -8.09 5.75 13.73
N PHE A 420 -6.81 6.03 13.46
CA PHE A 420 -6.37 7.31 12.89
C PHE A 420 -6.86 7.48 11.44
N GLU A 421 -6.86 6.40 10.67
CA GLU A 421 -7.45 6.39 9.34
C GLU A 421 -8.96 6.72 9.38
N GLY A 422 -9.69 6.15 10.35
CA GLY A 422 -11.11 6.42 10.57
C GLY A 422 -11.39 7.89 10.91
N ILE A 423 -10.64 8.45 11.86
CA ILE A 423 -10.72 9.87 12.25
C ILE A 423 -10.51 10.82 11.06
N ILE A 424 -9.48 10.57 10.25
CA ILE A 424 -9.18 11.43 9.09
C ILE A 424 -10.32 11.44 8.09
N LYS A 425 -10.93 10.26 7.85
CA LYS A 425 -12.05 10.10 6.91
C LYS A 425 -13.40 10.53 7.48
N ASN A 426 -13.52 10.66 8.80
CA ASN A 426 -14.75 11.09 9.45
C ASN A 426 -15.14 12.50 8.99
N LYS A 427 -16.40 12.71 8.61
CA LYS A 427 -16.88 14.02 8.12
C LYS A 427 -17.45 14.93 9.22
N GLN A 428 -17.75 14.37 10.39
CA GLN A 428 -18.43 15.03 11.50
C GLN A 428 -17.47 15.61 12.55
N ILE A 429 -16.21 15.15 12.54
CA ILE A 429 -15.19 15.62 13.49
C ILE A 429 -14.46 16.84 12.92
N THR A 430 -14.38 17.90 13.72
CA THR A 430 -13.57 19.10 13.46
C THR A 430 -12.20 18.98 14.12
N ASN A 431 -11.23 19.82 13.75
CA ASN A 431 -9.89 19.86 14.36
C ASN A 431 -9.16 18.51 14.32
N LYS A 432 -9.36 17.73 13.26
CA LYS A 432 -8.86 16.35 13.14
C LYS A 432 -7.37 16.24 13.42
N GLY A 433 -6.56 17.17 12.91
CA GLY A 433 -5.11 17.18 13.11
C GLY A 433 -4.73 17.28 14.60
N LEU A 434 -5.34 18.22 15.33
CA LEU A 434 -5.09 18.40 16.76
C LEU A 434 -5.66 17.26 17.59
N MET A 435 -6.81 16.73 17.21
CA MET A 435 -7.37 15.56 17.86
C MET A 435 -6.47 14.33 17.67
N LEU A 436 -5.91 14.10 16.49
CA LEU A 436 -4.94 13.02 16.27
C LEU A 436 -3.68 13.21 17.12
N VAL A 437 -3.20 14.45 17.31
CA VAL A 437 -2.09 14.74 18.24
C VAL A 437 -2.48 14.42 19.69
N SER A 438 -3.71 14.72 20.08
CA SER A 438 -4.26 14.40 21.39
C SER A 438 -4.30 12.89 21.67
N PHE A 439 -4.85 12.12 20.71
CA PHE A 439 -4.85 10.66 20.77
C PHE A 439 -3.43 10.09 20.78
N TYR A 440 -2.56 10.58 19.89
CA TYR A 440 -1.15 10.15 19.81
C TYR A 440 -0.38 10.33 21.12
N SER A 441 -0.67 11.41 21.85
CA SER A 441 -0.01 11.69 23.13
C SER A 441 -0.52 10.81 24.28
N ASN A 442 -1.72 10.23 24.16
CA ASN A 442 -2.34 9.39 25.18
C ASN A 442 -2.10 7.87 24.99
N ILE A 443 -1.78 7.42 23.78
CA ILE A 443 -1.43 6.00 23.55
C ILE A 443 -0.05 5.64 24.13
N ASP A 444 0.18 4.35 24.37
CA ASP A 444 1.47 3.84 24.83
C ASP A 444 2.58 4.08 23.78
N ASN A 445 3.75 4.49 24.27
CA ASN A 445 4.95 4.70 23.47
C ASN A 445 5.38 3.42 22.74
N SER A 446 5.08 2.24 23.29
CA SER A 446 5.36 0.93 22.66
C SER A 446 4.70 0.79 21.28
N LEU A 447 3.60 1.52 21.03
CA LEU A 447 2.83 1.47 19.79
C LEU A 447 3.35 2.42 18.71
N TYR A 448 4.37 3.24 18.99
CA TYR A 448 4.92 4.23 18.05
C TYR A 448 5.75 3.63 16.91
N ASN A 449 5.98 2.32 16.90
CA ASN A 449 6.78 1.66 15.86
C ASN A 449 6.11 1.57 14.47
N ASN A 450 4.83 1.93 14.34
CA ASN A 450 4.11 1.84 13.07
C ASN A 450 4.17 3.15 12.26
N PRO A 451 4.83 3.17 11.09
CA PRO A 451 4.99 4.39 10.29
C PRO A 451 3.67 5.01 9.82
N ASP A 452 2.62 4.20 9.65
CA ASP A 452 1.33 4.72 9.19
C ASP A 452 0.66 5.63 10.25
N ILE A 453 1.02 5.51 11.53
CA ILE A 453 0.55 6.43 12.59
C ILE A 453 1.03 7.85 12.27
N TYR A 454 2.34 8.03 12.07
CA TYR A 454 2.93 9.32 11.70
C TYR A 454 2.40 9.83 10.36
N LYS A 455 2.23 8.94 9.38
CA LYS A 455 1.62 9.30 8.09
C LYS A 455 0.28 9.99 8.30
N PHE A 456 -0.59 9.42 9.13
CA PHE A 456 -1.93 9.92 9.34
C PHE A 456 -1.95 11.19 10.19
N ILE A 457 -1.26 11.24 11.33
CA ILE A 457 -1.23 12.47 12.15
C ILE A 457 -0.66 13.64 11.35
N ILE A 458 0.48 13.46 10.67
CA ILE A 458 1.12 14.52 9.88
C ILE A 458 0.19 14.97 8.75
N LEU A 459 -0.50 14.03 8.08
CA LEU A 459 -1.48 14.38 7.06
C LEU A 459 -2.60 15.24 7.64
N GLY A 460 -3.19 14.84 8.77
CA GLY A 460 -4.26 15.59 9.43
C GLY A 460 -3.83 17.00 9.86
N VAL A 461 -2.62 17.14 10.40
CA VAL A 461 -2.05 18.44 10.80
C VAL A 461 -1.73 19.32 9.58
N CYS A 462 -1.25 18.74 8.47
CA CYS A 462 -0.94 19.49 7.24
C CYS A 462 -2.18 20.09 6.56
N GLU A 463 -3.38 19.54 6.78
CA GLU A 463 -4.61 20.08 6.18
C GLU A 463 -4.93 21.46 6.72
N ASN A 464 -4.78 21.66 8.04
CA ASN A 464 -5.01 22.92 8.74
C ASN A 464 -6.30 23.61 8.25
N ASN A 465 -7.43 22.87 8.29
CA ASN A 465 -8.70 23.32 7.73
C ASN A 465 -9.27 24.52 8.50
N GLU A 466 -8.89 24.64 9.76
CA GLU A 466 -9.26 25.71 10.70
C GLU A 466 -8.37 26.95 10.57
N ASN A 467 -7.41 26.93 9.64
CA ASN A 467 -6.54 28.06 9.30
C ASN A 467 -5.75 28.63 10.51
N TYR A 468 -5.19 27.77 11.37
CA TYR A 468 -4.27 28.20 12.42
C TYR A 468 -2.97 28.76 11.84
N SER A 469 -2.28 29.58 12.63
CA SER A 469 -1.00 30.17 12.24
C SER A 469 0.06 29.11 11.85
N TYR A 470 0.75 29.35 10.74
CA TYR A 470 1.66 28.37 10.13
C TYR A 470 2.93 28.12 10.97
N ASP A 471 3.36 29.07 11.78
CA ASP A 471 4.48 28.92 12.71
C ASP A 471 4.19 27.83 13.75
N LYS A 472 3.00 27.86 14.36
CA LYS A 472 2.59 26.89 15.38
C LYS A 472 2.31 25.52 14.78
N ILE A 473 1.69 25.46 13.61
CA ILE A 473 1.50 24.19 12.89
C ILE A 473 2.87 23.61 12.47
N ALA A 474 3.82 24.44 12.04
CA ALA A 474 5.17 23.98 11.72
C ALA A 474 5.90 23.43 12.95
N PHE A 475 5.71 24.02 14.14
CA PHE A 475 6.22 23.48 15.40
C PHE A 475 5.67 22.07 15.67
N ILE A 476 4.35 21.86 15.58
CA ILE A 476 3.72 20.54 15.78
C ILE A 476 4.28 19.51 14.77
N LEU A 477 4.37 19.90 13.50
CA LEU A 477 4.91 19.03 12.45
C LEU A 477 6.37 18.65 12.70
N ARG A 478 7.21 19.58 13.15
CA ARG A 478 8.60 19.30 13.52
C ARG A 478 8.70 18.40 14.75
N GLY A 479 7.80 18.55 15.73
CA GLY A 479 7.59 17.62 16.85
C GLY A 479 7.34 16.18 16.39
N LEU A 480 6.37 16.01 15.50
CA LEU A 480 6.01 14.70 14.94
C LEU A 480 7.13 14.09 14.08
N ILE A 481 7.87 14.90 13.32
CA ILE A 481 9.02 14.45 12.53
C ILE A 481 10.17 14.02 13.43
N HIS A 482 10.41 14.74 14.53
CA HIS A 482 11.39 14.37 15.55
C HIS A 482 11.04 13.00 16.16
N ASP A 483 9.81 12.83 16.62
CA ASP A 483 9.35 11.56 17.19
C ASP A 483 9.44 10.43 16.16
N ALA A 484 8.99 10.65 14.92
CA ALA A 484 9.10 9.66 13.85
C ALA A 484 10.56 9.28 13.57
N THR A 485 11.48 10.25 13.60
CA THR A 485 12.91 9.98 13.40
C THR A 485 13.45 9.08 14.50
N HIS A 486 13.07 9.33 15.75
CA HIS A 486 13.51 8.55 16.91
C HIS A 486 12.86 7.15 16.95
N TYR A 487 11.54 7.06 17.02
CA TYR A 487 10.83 5.79 17.24
C TYR A 487 10.84 4.85 16.03
N LEU A 488 10.98 5.36 14.81
CA LEU A 488 11.12 4.52 13.61
C LEU A 488 12.58 4.22 13.24
N GLY A 489 13.55 4.79 13.97
CA GLY A 489 14.98 4.66 13.67
C GLY A 489 15.33 5.16 12.26
N LEU A 490 14.89 6.38 11.90
CA LEU A 490 15.14 6.90 10.55
C LEU A 490 16.59 7.40 10.40
N PRO A 491 17.25 7.10 9.26
CA PRO A 491 18.63 7.51 9.04
C PRO A 491 18.78 9.04 8.93
N GLN A 492 19.68 9.61 9.74
CA GLN A 492 19.98 11.05 9.77
C GLN A 492 21.13 11.44 8.82
N GLU A 493 21.14 10.86 7.61
CA GLU A 493 22.21 11.09 6.64
C GLU A 493 21.98 12.37 5.82
N ILE A 494 23.07 13.09 5.52
CA ILE A 494 23.05 14.27 4.65
C ILE A 494 23.94 14.00 3.45
N THR A 495 23.37 14.02 2.25
CA THR A 495 24.18 13.98 1.02
C THR A 495 24.71 15.38 0.72
N LYS A 496 26.03 15.56 0.64
CA LYS A 496 26.63 16.80 0.15
C LYS A 496 27.06 16.61 -1.31
N TYR A 497 26.56 17.48 -2.19
CA TYR A 497 27.13 17.65 -3.53
C TYR A 497 28.10 18.83 -3.47
N GLU A 498 29.09 18.86 -4.35
CA GLU A 498 30.15 19.89 -4.42
C GLU A 498 29.63 21.33 -4.42
N THR A 499 28.38 21.56 -4.83
CA THR A 499 27.78 22.90 -4.96
C THR A 499 26.59 23.17 -4.03
N ASN A 500 26.10 22.21 -3.25
CA ASN A 500 24.93 22.43 -2.36
C ASN A 500 24.79 21.37 -1.24
N LYS A 501 24.38 21.82 -0.05
CA LYS A 501 23.87 20.94 1.02
C LYS A 501 22.49 20.40 0.62
N THR A 502 22.25 19.10 0.75
CA THR A 502 20.92 18.53 0.51
C THR A 502 20.13 18.29 1.79
N VAL A 503 18.82 18.11 1.60
CA VAL A 503 17.88 17.70 2.63
C VAL A 503 18.29 16.34 3.22
N SER A 504 18.16 16.17 4.53
CA SER A 504 18.45 14.92 5.22
C SER A 504 17.54 13.77 4.76
N GLU A 505 18.03 12.53 4.85
CA GLU A 505 17.29 11.37 4.36
C GLU A 505 16.05 11.03 5.21
N ASN A 506 16.10 11.21 6.54
CA ASN A 506 14.93 11.05 7.41
C ASN A 506 13.75 11.94 6.95
N PHE A 507 13.99 13.21 6.64
CA PHE A 507 12.94 14.11 6.15
C PHE A 507 12.43 13.69 4.76
N LYS A 508 13.33 13.24 3.86
CA LYS A 508 12.91 12.68 2.55
C LYS A 508 12.05 11.42 2.72
N ILE A 509 12.35 10.56 3.69
CA ILE A 509 11.54 9.37 4.01
C ILE A 509 10.15 9.79 4.49
N ILE A 510 10.04 10.73 5.43
CA ILE A 510 8.75 11.26 5.87
C ILE A 510 7.98 11.88 4.70
N LYS A 511 8.66 12.65 3.84
CA LYS A 511 8.04 13.23 2.65
C LYS A 511 7.52 12.18 1.68
N ARG A 512 8.21 11.04 1.50
CA ARG A 512 7.73 9.91 0.70
C ARG A 512 6.58 9.17 1.37
N LEU A 513 6.58 9.09 2.71
CA LEU A 513 5.55 8.43 3.51
C LEU A 513 4.22 9.22 3.48
N VAL A 514 4.27 10.53 3.70
CA VAL A 514 3.10 11.44 3.75
C VAL A 514 2.67 11.86 2.34
N GLY A 515 3.62 12.13 1.46
CA GLY A 515 3.38 12.50 0.07
C GLY A 515 3.07 13.98 -0.14
N PHE A 516 2.16 14.26 -1.08
CA PHE A 516 1.94 15.59 -1.63
C PHE A 516 1.42 16.62 -0.61
N LYS A 517 0.63 16.20 0.38
CA LYS A 517 0.06 17.11 1.41
C LYS A 517 1.15 17.84 2.21
N LEU A 518 2.25 17.17 2.55
CA LEU A 518 3.40 17.79 3.20
C LEU A 518 4.11 18.79 2.28
N THR A 519 4.21 18.47 0.99
CA THR A 519 4.81 19.39 0.00
C THR A 519 3.96 20.65 -0.19
N LYS A 520 2.63 20.50 -0.18
CA LYS A 520 1.69 21.63 -0.22
C LYS A 520 1.85 22.52 1.01
N PHE A 521 1.99 21.92 2.20
CA PHE A 521 2.26 22.66 3.42
C PHE A 521 3.61 23.39 3.39
N GLU A 522 4.69 22.74 2.91
CA GLU A 522 5.98 23.42 2.72
C GLU A 522 5.86 24.66 1.82
N GLY A 523 5.06 24.59 0.76
CA GLY A 523 4.80 25.74 -0.11
C GLY A 523 4.07 26.88 0.61
N LYS A 524 3.08 26.55 1.45
CA LYS A 524 2.39 27.51 2.31
C LYS A 524 3.37 28.17 3.30
N LEU A 525 4.18 27.38 4.01
CA LEU A 525 5.16 27.87 4.96
C LEU A 525 6.24 28.73 4.30
N ALA A 526 6.70 28.36 3.09
CA ALA A 526 7.68 29.12 2.34
C ALA A 526 7.15 30.51 1.96
N TYR A 527 5.88 30.61 1.57
CA TYR A 527 5.23 31.91 1.31
C TYR A 527 5.01 32.70 2.60
N TYR A 528 4.55 32.05 3.67
CA TYR A 528 4.38 32.68 4.98
C TYR A 528 5.67 33.33 5.48
N ASN A 529 6.81 32.63 5.37
CA ASN A 529 8.13 33.14 5.76
C ASN A 529 8.62 34.33 4.91
N GLN A 530 8.02 34.62 3.76
CA GLN A 530 8.32 35.82 2.97
C GLN A 530 7.54 37.05 3.48
N GLN A 531 6.42 36.83 4.17
CA GLN A 531 5.47 37.87 4.57
C GLN A 531 5.47 38.15 6.08
N ALA A 532 5.88 37.17 6.89
CA ALA A 532 5.91 37.24 8.34
C ALA A 532 7.33 36.95 8.88
N SER A 533 7.50 36.97 10.20
CA SER A 533 8.76 36.58 10.84
C SER A 533 9.18 35.17 10.41
N PRO A 534 10.41 34.99 9.92
CA PRO A 534 10.83 33.72 9.34
C PRO A 534 10.85 32.62 10.39
N VAL A 535 10.06 31.58 10.16
CA VAL A 535 10.01 30.38 11.00
C VAL A 535 11.00 29.35 10.48
N HIS A 536 11.55 28.54 11.40
CA HIS A 536 12.40 27.42 11.04
C HIS A 536 11.73 26.49 10.01
N PRO A 537 12.43 26.13 8.91
CA PRO A 537 11.96 25.14 7.96
C PRO A 537 11.67 23.79 8.62
N LEU A 538 10.69 23.04 8.11
CA LEU A 538 10.30 21.72 8.63
C LEU A 538 11.44 20.69 8.66
N LEU A 539 12.46 20.86 7.82
CA LEU A 539 13.63 19.97 7.76
C LEU A 539 14.64 20.23 8.90
N SER A 540 14.50 21.34 9.62
CA SER A 540 15.44 21.73 10.67
C SER A 540 15.17 20.91 11.92
N PRO A 541 16.21 20.34 12.58
CA PRO A 541 16.03 19.63 13.84
C PRO A 541 15.40 20.56 14.88
N LEU A 542 14.71 19.99 15.87
CA LEU A 542 14.22 20.75 17.01
C LEU A 542 15.40 21.25 17.85
N SER A 543 15.35 22.52 18.25
CA SER A 543 16.23 23.05 19.30
C SER A 543 15.93 22.36 20.63
N MET A 544 16.84 22.46 21.60
CA MET A 544 16.61 21.87 22.93
C MET A 544 15.37 22.46 23.61
N GLU A 545 15.13 23.76 23.46
CA GLU A 545 13.93 24.43 23.97
C GLU A 545 12.66 23.90 23.31
N GLU A 546 12.66 23.74 21.98
CA GLU A 546 11.52 23.18 21.25
C GLU A 546 11.24 21.72 21.63
N ARG A 547 12.30 20.92 21.88
CA ARG A 547 12.16 19.55 22.39
C ARG A 547 11.49 19.55 23.76
N THR A 548 11.93 20.39 24.68
CA THR A 548 11.32 20.49 26.02
C THR A 548 9.86 20.93 25.93
N LEU A 549 9.54 21.91 25.09
CA LEU A 549 8.17 22.36 24.85
C LEU A 549 7.29 21.25 24.26
N TRP A 550 7.80 20.52 23.27
CA TRP A 550 7.09 19.39 22.65
C TRP A 550 6.82 18.27 23.64
N MET A 551 7.83 17.87 24.41
CA MET A 551 7.68 16.85 25.45
C MET A 551 6.74 17.30 26.57
N GLY A 552 6.82 18.57 26.98
CA GLY A 552 5.90 19.16 27.97
C GLY A 552 4.45 19.22 27.48
N LEU A 553 4.22 19.47 26.19
CA LEU A 553 2.88 19.40 25.59
C LEU A 553 2.32 17.98 25.64
N LYS A 554 3.09 16.97 25.20
CA LYS A 554 2.66 15.56 25.23
C LYS A 554 2.38 15.08 26.66
N ALA A 555 3.24 15.42 27.61
CA ALA A 555 3.08 15.04 29.01
C ALA A 555 1.79 15.63 29.62
N HIS A 556 1.49 16.89 29.33
CA HIS A 556 0.26 17.53 29.79
C HIS A 556 -1.00 16.87 29.24
N ILE A 557 -1.01 16.57 27.94
CA ILE A 557 -2.13 15.87 27.30
C ILE A 557 -2.33 14.49 27.95
N LYS A 558 -1.23 13.79 28.26
CA LYS A 558 -1.25 12.44 28.84
C LYS A 558 -1.75 12.40 30.29
N GLN A 559 -1.49 13.44 31.09
CA GLN A 559 -1.91 13.49 32.51
C GLN A 559 -3.43 13.32 32.73
N LYS A 560 -4.25 13.60 31.70
CA LYS A 560 -5.72 13.51 31.80
C LYS A 560 -6.29 12.12 31.53
N ASN A 561 -5.47 11.14 31.13
CA ASN A 561 -5.87 9.76 30.76
C ASN A 561 -7.04 9.68 29.74
N ASN A 562 -7.30 10.77 29.02
CA ASN A 562 -8.38 10.94 28.06
C ASN A 562 -7.89 11.94 26.98
N PRO A 563 -8.19 11.72 25.68
CA PRO A 563 -7.87 12.66 24.63
C PRO A 563 -8.46 13.99 25.01
N THR A 564 -7.55 14.93 25.24
CA THR A 564 -7.88 16.30 25.52
C THR A 564 -8.65 16.90 24.34
N ASP A 565 -9.70 17.68 24.65
CA ASP A 565 -10.40 18.50 23.67
C ASP A 565 -9.37 19.34 22.89
N PRO A 566 -9.41 19.35 21.54
CA PRO A 566 -8.60 20.25 20.72
C PRO A 566 -8.52 21.70 21.23
N GLN A 567 -9.56 22.22 21.90
CA GLN A 567 -9.56 23.56 22.50
C GLN A 567 -8.43 23.80 23.50
N GLU A 568 -8.00 22.78 24.24
CA GLU A 568 -6.94 22.94 25.21
C GLU A 568 -5.55 23.00 24.56
N ILE A 569 -5.34 22.25 23.47
CA ILE A 569 -4.13 22.36 22.66
C ILE A 569 -4.07 23.76 22.02
N ILE A 570 -5.21 24.24 21.54
CA ILE A 570 -5.37 25.61 21.00
C ILE A 570 -4.98 26.64 22.05
N HIS A 571 -5.51 26.53 23.27
CA HIS A 571 -5.21 27.47 24.35
C HIS A 571 -3.72 27.42 24.74
N ARG A 572 -3.16 26.23 24.95
CA ARG A 572 -1.78 26.05 25.42
C ARG A 572 -0.73 26.48 24.41
N LEU A 573 -0.94 26.19 23.13
CA LEU A 573 -0.04 26.63 22.05
C LEU A 573 -0.37 28.04 21.54
N GLN A 574 -1.42 28.67 22.09
CA GLN A 574 -1.95 29.95 21.65
C GLN A 574 -2.19 29.95 20.13
N LEU A 575 -2.89 28.91 19.64
CA LEU A 575 -3.22 28.77 18.22
C LEU A 575 -4.24 29.83 17.81
N GLY A 576 -3.75 30.95 17.29
CA GLY A 576 -4.57 31.98 16.67
C GLY A 576 -4.83 31.70 15.18
N PRO A 577 -5.86 32.35 14.58
CA PRO A 577 -6.08 32.31 13.15
C PRO A 577 -4.89 32.91 12.39
N CYS A 578 -4.56 32.34 11.25
CA CYS A 578 -3.53 32.86 10.37
C CYS A 578 -4.03 34.14 9.68
N THR A 579 -3.37 35.26 9.95
CA THR A 579 -3.66 36.56 9.34
C THR A 579 -3.11 36.70 7.92
N VAL A 580 -2.13 35.87 7.55
CA VAL A 580 -1.52 35.87 6.22
C VAL A 580 -2.38 35.06 5.25
N LEU A 581 -2.99 35.72 4.26
CA LEU A 581 -3.67 35.06 3.15
C LEU A 581 -2.62 34.48 2.18
N ILE A 582 -2.67 33.17 1.95
CA ILE A 582 -1.74 32.50 1.03
C ILE A 582 -2.43 32.25 -0.32
N PRO A 583 -2.00 32.91 -1.42
CA PRO A 583 -2.57 32.70 -2.73
C PRO A 583 -2.34 31.27 -3.22
N GLN A 584 -3.39 30.61 -3.72
CA GLN A 584 -3.30 29.22 -4.22
C GLN A 584 -2.32 29.10 -5.40
N ASP A 585 -2.14 30.14 -6.21
CA ASP A 585 -1.16 30.16 -7.30
C ASP A 585 0.29 30.06 -6.83
N GLN A 586 0.61 30.63 -5.67
CA GLN A 586 1.97 30.54 -5.11
C GLN A 586 2.27 29.12 -4.62
N ILE A 587 1.26 28.48 -4.02
CA ILE A 587 1.33 27.07 -3.64
C ILE A 587 1.54 26.20 -4.89
N ASN A 588 0.74 26.43 -5.94
CA ASN A 588 0.87 25.71 -7.21
C ASN A 588 2.24 25.90 -7.86
N LYS A 589 2.81 27.13 -7.83
CA LYS A 589 4.16 27.41 -8.32
C LYS A 589 5.22 26.63 -7.56
N TYR A 590 5.13 26.57 -6.22
CA TYR A 590 6.05 25.79 -5.40
C TYR A 590 5.97 24.29 -5.73
N GLU A 591 4.76 23.75 -5.85
CA GLU A 591 4.54 22.35 -6.21
C GLU A 591 5.11 22.02 -7.61
N GLN A 592 4.84 22.87 -8.60
CA GLN A 592 5.40 22.73 -9.94
C GLN A 592 6.93 22.76 -9.92
N TYR A 593 7.54 23.64 -9.14
CA TYR A 593 8.98 23.71 -8.96
C TYR A 593 9.55 22.40 -8.38
N GLN A 594 8.95 21.87 -7.30
CA GLN A 594 9.38 20.60 -6.70
C GLN A 594 9.22 19.41 -7.66
N ASN A 595 8.12 19.39 -8.43
CA ASN A 595 7.87 18.37 -9.44
C ASN A 595 8.90 18.44 -10.58
N ARG A 596 9.21 19.63 -11.09
CA ARG A 596 10.25 19.85 -12.12
C ARG A 596 11.63 19.43 -11.61
N LYS A 597 12.00 19.81 -10.37
CA LYS A 597 13.26 19.40 -9.73
C LYS A 597 13.38 17.87 -9.67
N THR A 598 12.32 17.20 -9.27
CA THR A 598 12.26 15.73 -9.19
C THR A 598 12.34 15.09 -10.57
N ALA A 599 11.60 15.61 -11.56
CA ALA A 599 11.64 15.11 -12.94
C ALA A 599 13.01 15.27 -13.58
N ASN A 600 13.69 16.41 -13.37
CA ASN A 600 15.02 16.66 -13.89
C ASN A 600 16.05 15.70 -13.28
N ALA A 601 15.97 15.45 -11.96
CA ALA A 601 16.83 14.45 -11.30
C ALA A 601 16.63 13.05 -11.89
N ARG A 602 15.38 12.64 -12.15
CA ARG A 602 15.07 11.35 -12.81
C ARG A 602 15.61 11.27 -14.23
N ASN A 603 15.47 12.34 -15.01
CA ASN A 603 15.95 12.36 -16.39
C ASN A 603 17.47 12.28 -16.47
N ARG A 604 18.20 12.93 -15.55
CA ARG A 604 19.66 12.76 -15.43
C ARG A 604 20.04 11.31 -15.20
N ASP A 605 19.43 10.66 -14.20
CA ASP A 605 19.69 9.26 -13.88
C ASP A 605 19.45 8.33 -15.08
N ARG A 606 18.34 8.53 -15.81
CA ARG A 606 18.03 7.75 -17.01
C ARG A 606 19.03 7.95 -18.15
N LEU A 607 19.55 9.17 -18.32
CA LEU A 607 20.57 9.43 -19.34
C LEU A 607 21.86 8.68 -19.02
N TYR A 608 22.29 8.69 -17.75
CA TYR A 608 23.44 7.91 -17.32
C TYR A 608 23.24 6.40 -17.54
N LYS A 609 22.05 5.88 -17.23
CA LYS A 609 21.69 4.49 -17.51
C LYS A 609 21.78 4.14 -19.00
N LEU A 610 21.26 5.01 -19.87
CA LEU A 610 21.31 4.80 -21.31
C LEU A 610 22.74 4.86 -21.86
N GLN A 611 23.58 5.76 -21.33
CA GLN A 611 24.96 5.93 -21.78
C GLN A 611 25.88 4.75 -21.38
N GLN A 612 25.68 4.20 -20.17
CA GLN A 612 26.51 3.10 -19.66
C GLN A 612 26.01 1.71 -20.05
N GLY A 613 24.73 1.60 -20.45
CA GLY A 613 24.01 0.34 -20.53
C GLY A 613 23.34 -0.01 -19.20
N ILE A 614 22.12 -0.56 -19.27
CA ILE A 614 21.26 -0.80 -18.09
C ILE A 614 21.93 -1.75 -17.09
N ASP A 615 22.48 -2.87 -17.58
CA ASP A 615 23.12 -3.88 -16.72
C ASP A 615 24.39 -3.34 -16.04
N ASN A 616 25.29 -2.70 -16.80
CA ASN A 616 26.52 -2.12 -16.27
C ASN A 616 26.23 -1.04 -15.23
N TYR A 617 25.28 -0.15 -15.52
CA TYR A 617 24.83 0.86 -14.55
C TYR A 617 24.33 0.22 -13.26
N THR A 618 23.52 -0.84 -13.39
CA THR A 618 22.91 -1.54 -12.25
C THR A 618 23.99 -2.19 -11.38
N VAL A 619 24.93 -2.90 -11.98
CA VAL A 619 26.08 -3.51 -11.27
C VAL A 619 26.90 -2.43 -10.56
N GLN A 620 27.25 -1.33 -11.25
CA GLN A 620 27.98 -0.22 -10.64
C GLN A 620 27.23 0.36 -9.43
N GLN A 621 25.91 0.60 -9.54
CA GLN A 621 25.12 1.11 -8.43
C GLN A 621 24.97 0.12 -7.28
N MET A 622 24.96 -1.18 -7.56
CA MET A 622 24.96 -2.22 -6.53
C MET A 622 26.30 -2.23 -5.78
N THR A 623 27.43 -2.14 -6.47
CA THR A 623 28.77 -2.05 -5.86
C THR A 623 28.93 -0.76 -5.05
N GLU A 624 28.59 0.40 -5.61
CA GLU A 624 28.67 1.71 -4.92
C GLU A 624 27.83 1.76 -3.63
N ARG A 625 26.79 0.94 -3.52
CA ARG A 625 25.90 0.86 -2.36
C ARG A 625 26.19 -0.32 -1.43
N GLY A 626 27.24 -1.10 -1.71
CA GLY A 626 27.62 -2.28 -0.92
C GLY A 626 26.62 -3.42 -0.99
N ILE A 627 25.82 -3.49 -2.07
CA ILE A 627 24.84 -4.56 -2.29
C ILE A 627 25.53 -5.81 -2.85
N ILE A 628 26.58 -5.62 -3.63
CA ILE A 628 27.50 -6.66 -4.08
C ILE A 628 28.92 -6.23 -3.77
N VAL A 629 29.77 -7.21 -3.45
CA VAL A 629 31.21 -7.04 -3.23
C VAL A 629 31.93 -7.11 -4.55
#